data_AF-A0A7W0NMW1-F1
#
_entry.id   AF-A0A7W0NMW1-F1
#
_cell.length_a   1.000
_cell.length_b   1.000
_cell.length_c   1.000
_cell.angle_alpha   90.00
_cell.angle_beta   90.00
_cell.angle_gamma   90.00
#
_symmetry.space_group_name_H-M   'P 1'
#
loop_
_entity.id
_entity.type
_entity.pdbx_description
1 polymer ?
#
loop_
_entity_poly.entity_id
_entity_poly.type
_entity_poly.pdbx_seq_one_letter_code
_entity_poly.pdbx_strand_id
1 'polypeptide(L)'
;MLSSTCRSLTVAVSVALSLAIPGTTLARSDVKRYIVPTGGDYGIKRLLSAGDKLPLKGGEGRYQMTGNPDGLGLRPRQNGAALYMNHELSFDTLSEPVVGRSLYRGAFVDKLRLRDNGTVRSGQVAFDQVYLGDELVGPAARE
;
A
#
# COMPACT_ATOMS: atom_id res chain seq x y z
N MET A 1 -39.83 31.97 69.13
CA MET A 1 -38.99 33.17 68.88
C MET A 1 -37.73 32.70 68.17
N LEU A 2 -37.50 33.24 66.96
CA LEU A 2 -36.44 32.87 66.03
C LEU A 2 -35.06 33.29 66.54
N SER A 3 -34.02 32.52 66.18
CA SER A 3 -33.03 32.96 65.18
C SER A 3 -31.78 32.09 65.22
N SER A 4 -31.69 31.12 64.31
CA SER A 4 -30.45 30.43 63.98
C SER A 4 -29.70 31.26 62.93
N THR A 5 -28.60 31.89 63.32
CA THR A 5 -27.77 32.65 62.37
C THR A 5 -26.67 31.74 61.82
N CYS A 6 -26.95 31.17 60.65
CA CYS A 6 -25.99 30.49 59.79
C CYS A 6 -25.06 31.53 59.17
N ARG A 7 -23.75 31.46 59.42
CA ARG A 7 -22.74 32.24 58.69
C ARG A 7 -22.05 31.32 57.70
N SER A 8 -22.43 31.49 56.44
CA SER A 8 -21.91 30.80 55.27
C SER A 8 -20.43 31.11 55.05
N LEU A 9 -19.60 30.07 54.91
CA LEU A 9 -18.23 30.18 54.43
C LEU A 9 -18.25 29.99 52.92
N THR A 10 -18.06 31.07 52.16
CA THR A 10 -17.99 31.01 50.69
C THR A 10 -16.63 30.45 50.28
N VAL A 11 -16.60 29.20 49.80
CA VAL A 11 -15.43 28.62 49.13
C VAL A 11 -15.47 29.05 47.67
N ALA A 12 -14.56 29.92 47.24
CA ALA A 12 -14.37 30.23 45.84
C ALA A 12 -13.63 29.06 45.17
N VAL A 13 -14.35 28.25 44.38
CA VAL A 13 -13.75 27.24 43.51
C VAL A 13 -13.42 27.90 42.18
N SER A 14 -12.14 28.17 41.95
CA SER A 14 -11.63 28.60 40.66
C SER A 14 -11.62 27.40 39.69
N VAL A 15 -12.63 27.30 38.84
CA VAL A 15 -12.62 26.35 37.70
C VAL A 15 -11.70 26.92 36.63
N ALA A 16 -10.48 26.38 36.52
CA ALA A 16 -9.62 26.66 35.39
C ALA A 16 -10.18 25.93 34.16
N LEU A 17 -10.82 26.67 33.26
CA LEU A 17 -11.29 26.15 31.98
C LEU A 17 -10.11 26.06 31.03
N SER A 18 -9.51 24.87 30.92
CA SER A 18 -8.48 24.58 29.92
C SER A 18 -9.13 24.53 28.53
N LEU A 19 -8.93 25.58 27.72
CA LEU A 19 -9.25 25.56 26.30
C LEU A 19 -8.38 24.48 25.62
N ALA A 20 -8.98 23.33 25.32
CA ALA A 20 -8.38 22.36 24.41
C ALA A 20 -8.34 23.00 23.02
N ILE A 21 -7.17 23.46 22.59
CA ILE A 21 -6.91 23.78 21.19
C ILE A 21 -7.05 22.44 20.45
N PRO A 22 -7.99 22.29 19.49
CA PRO A 22 -8.00 21.12 18.64
C PRO A 22 -6.70 21.14 17.83
N GLY A 23 -5.70 20.38 18.29
CA GLY A 23 -4.55 20.06 17.48
C GLY A 23 -5.06 19.35 16.25
N THR A 24 -4.89 19.97 15.08
CA THR A 24 -5.02 19.26 13.81
C THR A 24 -3.99 18.13 13.84
N THR A 25 -4.44 16.94 14.19
CA THR A 25 -3.68 15.73 13.90
C THR A 25 -3.59 15.66 12.39
N LEU A 26 -2.48 16.14 11.83
CA LEU A 26 -2.19 15.93 10.43
C LEU A 26 -2.12 14.40 10.26
N ALA A 27 -3.15 13.84 9.62
CA ALA A 27 -3.15 12.42 9.28
C ALA A 27 -1.85 12.15 8.52
N ARG A 28 -0.98 11.32 9.09
CA ARG A 28 0.23 10.86 8.41
C ARG A 28 -0.23 10.08 7.19
N SER A 29 -0.21 10.73 6.04
CA SER A 29 -0.57 10.10 4.79
C SER A 29 0.62 9.27 4.32
N ASP A 30 0.41 7.96 4.23
CA ASP A 30 1.35 7.03 3.59
C ASP A 30 1.38 7.22 2.06
N VAL A 31 0.58 8.14 1.53
CA VAL A 31 0.46 8.49 0.12
C VAL A 31 1.50 9.56 -0.20
N LYS A 32 2.25 9.40 -1.29
CA LYS A 32 3.25 10.39 -1.73
C LYS A 32 2.59 11.77 -1.88
N ARG A 33 3.31 12.82 -1.44
CA ARG A 33 2.79 14.20 -1.25
C ARG A 33 2.17 14.85 -2.48
N TYR A 34 2.50 14.37 -3.68
CA TYR A 34 1.98 14.91 -4.95
C TYR A 34 0.62 14.34 -5.37
N ILE A 35 0.05 13.42 -4.60
CA ILE A 35 -1.27 12.87 -4.90
C ILE A 35 -2.34 13.77 -4.27
N VAL A 36 -3.01 14.55 -5.11
CA VAL A 36 -4.06 15.49 -4.72
C VAL A 36 -5.41 14.89 -5.14
N PRO A 37 -6.36 14.66 -4.21
CA PRO A 37 -7.72 14.25 -4.58
C PRO A 37 -8.38 15.30 -5.48
N THR A 38 -9.03 14.85 -6.56
CA THR A 38 -9.70 15.74 -7.51
C THR A 38 -11.16 16.04 -7.14
N GLY A 39 -11.67 15.52 -6.02
CA GLY A 39 -13.02 15.76 -5.50
C GLY A 39 -13.19 15.30 -4.06
N GLY A 40 -14.13 15.90 -3.32
CA GLY A 40 -14.36 15.63 -1.88
C GLY A 40 -14.98 14.27 -1.56
N ASP A 41 -15.59 13.62 -2.55
CA ASP A 41 -16.30 12.35 -2.37
C ASP A 41 -15.39 11.12 -2.49
N TYR A 42 -14.13 11.32 -2.90
CA TYR A 42 -13.19 10.23 -3.17
C TYR A 42 -12.02 10.26 -2.20
N GLY A 43 -11.77 9.12 -1.56
CA GLY A 43 -10.58 8.88 -0.77
C GLY A 43 -9.47 8.24 -1.59
N ILE A 44 -8.22 8.57 -1.29
CA ILE A 44 -7.05 7.93 -1.89
C ILE A 44 -6.40 7.02 -0.85
N LYS A 45 -6.21 5.76 -1.22
CA LYS A 45 -5.51 4.76 -0.42
C LYS A 45 -4.37 4.16 -1.21
N ARG A 46 -3.15 4.26 -0.67
CA ARG A 46 -2.00 3.54 -1.21
C ARG A 46 -2.20 2.03 -1.02
N LEU A 47 -2.04 1.27 -2.10
CA LEU A 47 -2.13 -0.20 -2.07
C LEU A 47 -0.75 -0.86 -2.05
N LEU A 48 0.18 -0.35 -2.87
CA LEU A 48 1.54 -0.84 -3.02
C LEU A 48 2.43 0.27 -3.60
N SER A 49 3.72 0.26 -3.30
CA SER A 49 4.71 1.18 -3.86
C SER A 49 6.05 0.48 -4.04
N ALA A 50 6.89 0.99 -4.95
CA ALA A 50 8.26 0.48 -5.12
C ALA A 50 9.01 0.46 -3.77
N GLY A 51 9.70 -0.66 -3.51
CA GLY A 51 10.36 -0.97 -2.25
C GLY A 51 9.48 -1.70 -1.23
N ASP A 52 8.16 -1.69 -1.38
CA ASP A 52 7.28 -2.48 -0.51
C ASP A 52 7.54 -3.98 -0.70
N LYS A 53 7.61 -4.70 0.41
CA LYS A 53 7.82 -6.15 0.42
C LYS A 53 6.55 -6.87 0.83
N LEU A 54 6.18 -7.92 0.09
CA LEU A 54 5.06 -8.80 0.40
C LEU A 54 5.56 -10.24 0.59
N PRO A 55 4.77 -11.12 1.23
CA PRO A 55 5.01 -12.56 1.12
C PRO A 55 5.09 -12.98 -0.35
N LEU A 56 6.09 -13.81 -0.69
CA LEU A 56 6.13 -14.46 -1.99
C LEU A 56 4.96 -15.45 -2.09
N LYS A 57 4.24 -15.43 -3.21
CA LYS A 57 3.10 -16.33 -3.40
C LYS A 57 3.59 -17.76 -3.67
N GLY A 58 3.14 -18.72 -2.87
CA GLY A 58 3.33 -20.15 -3.10
C GLY A 58 4.67 -20.72 -2.60
N GLY A 59 5.45 -19.97 -1.82
CA GLY A 59 6.71 -20.44 -1.27
C GLY A 59 7.23 -19.54 -0.15
N GLU A 60 8.42 -19.86 0.33
CA GLU A 60 9.12 -19.05 1.33
C GLU A 60 9.82 -17.85 0.68
N GLY A 61 9.92 -16.75 1.43
CA GLY A 61 10.62 -15.54 1.00
C GLY A 61 9.71 -14.35 0.75
N ARG A 62 10.26 -13.33 0.09
CA ARG A 62 9.62 -12.03 -0.12
C ARG A 62 9.59 -11.67 -1.59
N TYR A 63 8.41 -11.24 -2.03
CA TYR A 63 8.28 -10.42 -3.22
C TYR A 63 8.57 -8.96 -2.86
N GLN A 64 9.17 -8.19 -3.76
CA GLN A 64 9.34 -6.75 -3.63
C GLN A 64 8.76 -6.06 -4.87
N MET A 65 7.97 -5.00 -4.65
CA MET A 65 7.58 -4.12 -5.74
C MET A 65 8.83 -3.37 -6.23
N THR A 66 9.16 -3.53 -7.50
CA THR A 66 10.29 -2.87 -8.16
C THR A 66 9.79 -1.98 -9.27
N GLY A 67 10.64 -1.07 -9.76
CA GLY A 67 10.33 -0.28 -10.96
C GLY A 67 9.11 0.64 -10.83
N ASN A 68 8.68 1.14 -11.98
CA ASN A 68 7.51 1.99 -12.11
C ASN A 68 6.33 1.14 -12.63
N PRO A 69 5.19 1.09 -11.93
CA PRO A 69 4.01 0.41 -12.45
C PRO A 69 3.50 1.13 -13.68
N ASP A 70 3.13 0.39 -14.72
CA ASP A 70 2.57 0.92 -15.96
C ASP A 70 1.13 0.37 -16.17
N GLY A 71 0.91 -0.46 -17.19
CA GLY A 71 -0.31 -1.18 -17.47
C GLY A 71 -0.74 -2.15 -16.37
N LEU A 72 -2.03 -2.11 -16.05
CA LEU A 72 -2.67 -2.95 -15.03
C LEU A 72 -3.82 -3.75 -15.63
N GLY A 73 -3.91 -5.02 -15.25
CA GLY A 73 -5.01 -5.92 -15.61
C GLY A 73 -5.57 -6.64 -14.40
N LEU A 74 -6.87 -6.48 -14.12
CA LEU A 74 -7.51 -7.12 -12.97
C LEU A 74 -8.36 -8.32 -13.42
N ARG A 75 -8.21 -9.46 -12.73
CA ARG A 75 -9.04 -10.65 -12.93
C ARG A 75 -9.75 -11.04 -11.63
N PRO A 76 -11.10 -11.00 -11.57
CA PRO A 76 -11.86 -11.42 -10.40
C PRO A 76 -11.56 -12.86 -9.98
N ARG A 77 -11.70 -13.11 -8.67
CA ARG A 77 -11.62 -14.43 -8.02
C ARG A 77 -12.68 -14.49 -6.93
N GLN A 78 -12.99 -15.69 -6.44
CA GLN A 78 -14.04 -15.90 -5.44
C GLN A 78 -13.90 -15.06 -4.15
N ASN A 79 -12.66 -14.69 -3.75
CA ASN A 79 -12.37 -13.93 -2.53
C ASN A 79 -11.33 -12.82 -2.80
N GLY A 80 -11.56 -12.05 -3.87
CA GLY A 80 -10.73 -10.92 -4.26
C GLY A 80 -10.38 -10.94 -5.75
N ALA A 81 -9.14 -10.59 -6.07
CA ALA A 81 -8.70 -10.52 -7.45
C ALA A 81 -7.24 -10.93 -7.62
N ALA A 82 -6.88 -11.30 -8.85
CA ALA A 82 -5.50 -11.26 -9.31
C ALA A 82 -5.28 -9.97 -10.08
N LEU A 83 -4.30 -9.17 -9.67
CA LEU A 83 -3.85 -8.00 -10.42
C LEU A 83 -2.55 -8.37 -11.14
N TYR A 84 -2.51 -8.11 -12.43
CA TYR A 84 -1.32 -8.21 -13.27
C TYR A 84 -0.81 -6.80 -13.54
N MET A 85 0.51 -6.63 -13.49
CA MET A 85 1.16 -5.32 -13.59
C MET A 85 2.47 -5.49 -14.35
N ASN A 86 2.62 -4.81 -15.47
CA ASN A 86 3.94 -4.66 -16.09
C ASN A 86 4.69 -3.49 -15.42
N HIS A 87 5.98 -3.42 -15.70
CA HIS A 87 6.86 -2.37 -15.20
C HIS A 87 7.55 -1.66 -16.35
N GLU A 88 7.54 -0.33 -16.29
CA GLU A 88 8.31 0.51 -17.20
C GLU A 88 9.79 0.46 -16.81
N LEU A 89 10.57 -0.36 -17.52
CA LEU A 89 12.01 -0.59 -17.29
C LEU A 89 12.75 -0.56 -18.65
N SER A 90 14.00 -0.05 -18.66
CA SER A 90 14.87 -0.20 -19.84
C SER A 90 15.26 -1.66 -20.04
N PHE A 91 15.65 -2.03 -21.27
CA PHE A 91 15.96 -3.42 -21.64
C PHE A 91 17.10 -4.04 -20.81
N ASP A 92 18.02 -3.22 -20.30
CA ASP A 92 19.21 -3.63 -19.56
C ASP A 92 19.07 -3.45 -18.04
N THR A 93 17.98 -2.83 -17.56
CA THR A 93 17.76 -2.63 -16.12
C THR A 93 17.63 -3.97 -15.41
N LEU A 94 18.43 -4.14 -14.34
CA LEU A 94 18.35 -5.29 -13.44
C LEU A 94 17.43 -4.97 -12.26
N SER A 95 16.55 -5.90 -11.91
CA SER A 95 15.58 -5.75 -10.81
C SER A 95 15.45 -7.02 -9.99
N GLU A 96 15.16 -6.86 -8.70
CA GLU A 96 15.03 -7.95 -7.72
C GLU A 96 13.57 -8.07 -7.21
N PRO A 97 12.60 -8.51 -8.03
CA PRO A 97 11.22 -8.68 -7.60
C PRO A 97 11.04 -9.85 -6.62
N VAL A 98 12.00 -10.78 -6.57
CA VAL A 98 12.06 -11.85 -5.57
C VAL A 98 13.37 -11.70 -4.79
N VAL A 99 13.26 -11.29 -3.53
CA VAL A 99 14.42 -10.94 -2.69
C VAL A 99 15.33 -12.16 -2.48
N GLY A 100 16.62 -11.97 -2.70
CA GLY A 100 17.67 -12.97 -2.56
C GLY A 100 17.73 -13.98 -3.72
N ARG A 101 17.14 -13.68 -4.88
CA ARG A 101 17.13 -14.55 -6.07
C ARG A 101 17.73 -13.82 -7.27
N SER A 102 18.03 -14.58 -8.34
CA SER A 102 18.59 -14.05 -9.59
C SER A 102 17.77 -12.87 -10.12
N LEU A 103 18.50 -11.82 -10.48
CA LEU A 103 17.90 -10.57 -10.97
C LEU A 103 17.16 -10.80 -12.28
N TYR A 104 16.04 -10.11 -12.46
CA TYR A 104 15.34 -10.02 -13.73
C TYR A 104 15.91 -8.87 -14.53
N ARG A 105 16.01 -9.07 -15.84
CA ARG A 105 16.49 -8.05 -16.77
C ARG A 105 15.33 -7.56 -17.65
N GLY A 106 15.19 -6.25 -17.74
CA GLY A 106 14.15 -5.63 -18.58
C GLY A 106 12.74 -5.75 -18.02
N ALA A 107 11.75 -5.61 -18.89
CA ALA A 107 10.34 -5.63 -18.52
C ALA A 107 9.85 -7.04 -18.17
N PHE A 108 9.03 -7.14 -17.13
CA PHE A 108 8.33 -8.36 -16.72
C PHE A 108 6.95 -8.00 -16.18
N VAL A 109 6.11 -9.02 -15.98
CA VAL A 109 4.76 -8.87 -15.43
C VAL A 109 4.71 -9.52 -14.06
N ASP A 110 4.21 -8.79 -13.07
CA ASP A 110 3.89 -9.31 -11.75
C ASP A 110 2.46 -9.83 -11.68
N LYS A 111 2.21 -10.71 -10.71
CA LYS A 111 0.89 -11.19 -10.32
C LYS A 111 0.70 -11.03 -8.83
N LEU A 112 -0.13 -10.06 -8.46
CA LEU A 112 -0.50 -9.77 -7.09
C LEU A 112 -1.83 -10.44 -6.73
N ARG A 113 -1.95 -10.90 -5.48
CA ARG A 113 -3.20 -11.42 -4.91
C ARG A 113 -3.85 -10.39 -4.01
N LEU A 114 -5.02 -9.91 -4.40
CA LEU A 114 -5.79 -8.92 -3.65
C LEU A 114 -6.91 -9.62 -2.87
N ARG A 115 -7.28 -9.06 -1.72
CA ARG A 115 -8.57 -9.31 -1.05
C ARG A 115 -9.66 -8.44 -1.68
N ASP A 116 -10.92 -8.70 -1.34
CA ASP A 116 -12.07 -7.91 -1.81
C ASP A 116 -11.99 -6.43 -1.41
N ASN A 117 -11.32 -6.12 -0.29
CA ASN A 117 -11.10 -4.76 0.18
C ASN A 117 -9.86 -4.07 -0.44
N GLY A 118 -9.27 -4.65 -1.50
CA GLY A 118 -8.08 -4.14 -2.17
C GLY A 118 -6.75 -4.38 -1.46
N THR A 119 -6.73 -4.97 -0.26
CA THR A 119 -5.46 -5.28 0.42
C THR A 119 -4.65 -6.30 -0.37
N VAL A 120 -3.40 -5.97 -0.68
CA VAL A 120 -2.45 -6.88 -1.35
C VAL A 120 -1.92 -7.91 -0.35
N ARG A 121 -2.11 -9.20 -0.63
CA ARG A 121 -1.71 -10.30 0.27
C ARG A 121 -0.34 -10.87 -0.03
N SER A 122 -0.03 -11.00 -1.31
CA SER A 122 1.21 -11.61 -1.79
C SER A 122 1.46 -11.20 -3.24
N GLY A 123 2.73 -11.29 -3.65
CA GLY A 123 3.16 -11.03 -5.01
C GLY A 123 4.06 -12.15 -5.52
N GLN A 124 4.28 -12.16 -6.83
CA GLN A 124 5.21 -13.02 -7.55
C GLN A 124 5.37 -12.44 -8.96
N VAL A 125 6.43 -12.81 -9.66
CA VAL A 125 6.47 -12.67 -11.11
C VAL A 125 5.46 -13.64 -11.74
N ALA A 126 4.75 -13.19 -12.77
CA ALA A 126 3.62 -13.89 -13.36
C ALA A 126 4.05 -14.98 -14.35
N PHE A 127 5.10 -14.70 -15.11
CA PHE A 127 5.59 -15.53 -16.22
C PHE A 127 7.11 -15.62 -16.17
N ASP A 128 7.64 -16.81 -16.38
CA ASP A 128 9.07 -17.12 -16.39
C ASP A 128 9.53 -17.71 -17.73
N GLN A 129 8.64 -17.74 -18.72
CA GLN A 129 8.87 -18.25 -20.07
C GLN A 129 8.44 -17.21 -21.10
N VAL A 130 9.14 -17.18 -22.23
CA VAL A 130 8.90 -16.31 -23.37
C VAL A 130 8.44 -17.14 -24.55
N TYR A 131 7.32 -16.74 -25.15
CA TYR A 131 6.78 -17.35 -26.35
C TYR A 131 6.74 -16.34 -27.50
N LEU A 132 7.03 -16.79 -28.73
CA LEU A 132 6.76 -16.05 -29.97
C LEU A 132 5.57 -16.70 -30.67
N GLY A 133 4.40 -16.08 -30.55
CA GLY A 133 3.15 -16.77 -30.85
C GLY A 133 2.97 -17.95 -29.89
N ASP A 134 2.96 -19.17 -30.42
CA ASP A 134 2.84 -20.42 -29.66
C ASP A 134 4.18 -21.16 -29.49
N GLU A 135 5.28 -20.64 -30.03
CA GLU A 135 6.61 -21.25 -29.94
C GLU A 135 7.33 -20.80 -28.66
N LEU A 136 7.73 -21.76 -27.81
CA LEU A 136 8.57 -21.47 -26.65
C LEU A 136 9.98 -21.08 -27.10
N VAL A 137 10.38 -19.83 -26.83
CA VAL A 137 11.73 -19.33 -27.13
C VAL A 137 12.71 -19.61 -25.99
N GLY A 138 12.23 -19.60 -24.75
CA GLY A 138 13.08 -19.88 -23.59
C GLY A 138 12.59 -19.22 -22.31
N PRO A 139 13.46 -19.15 -21.27
CA PRO A 139 13.12 -18.48 -20.02
C PRO A 139 13.06 -16.96 -20.18
N ALA A 140 12.35 -16.29 -19.28
CA ALA A 140 12.39 -14.85 -19.12
C ALA A 140 13.83 -14.38 -18.81
N ALA A 141 14.22 -13.23 -19.35
CA ALA A 141 15.58 -12.71 -19.23
C ALA A 141 15.99 -12.45 -17.76
N ARG A 142 17.22 -12.88 -17.45
CA ARG A 142 17.86 -12.73 -16.13
C ARG A 142 19.25 -12.11 -16.28
N GLU A 143 19.91 -11.87 -15.16
CA GLU A 143 21.36 -11.63 -15.14
C GLU A 143 22.18 -12.81 -15.67
#